data_AF-M1P4P3-F1
#
_entry.id   AF-M1P4P3-F1
#
_cell.length_a   1.000
_cell.length_b   1.000
_cell.length_c   1.000
_cell.angle_alpha   90.00
_cell.angle_beta   90.00
_cell.angle_gamma   90.00
#
_symmetry.space_group_name_H-M   'P 1'
#
loop_
_entity.id
_entity.type
_entity.pdbx_description
1 polymer ?
#
loop_
_entity_poly.entity_id
_entity_poly.type
_entity_poly.pdbx_seq_one_letter_code
_entity_poly.pdbx_strand_id
1 'polypeptide(L)'
;MKKEVSDRELKKIVADFLEMGHVDNIFEMFKRDKSYYCWTGELLDDERFGVRLGITVLFEELKLHCEDDIHLAVDSLCNALKESPPHVRGDAVNILGIIGSEDALVCVRNALEDDSPQVREVAKDVLEECE
;
A
#
# COMPACT_ATOMS: atom_id res chain seq x y z
N MET A 1 -24.58 -1.99 24.84
CA MET A 1 -23.15 -2.36 24.81
C MET A 1 -22.76 -2.47 23.33
N LYS A 2 -22.15 -1.44 22.74
CA LYS A 2 -21.65 -1.53 21.37
C LYS A 2 -20.42 -2.44 21.42
N LYS A 3 -20.39 -3.53 20.64
CA LYS A 3 -19.15 -4.28 20.43
C LYS A 3 -18.22 -3.36 19.65
N GLU A 4 -17.10 -2.99 20.24
CA GLU A 4 -15.98 -2.44 19.48
C GLU A 4 -15.51 -3.53 18.50
N VAL A 5 -15.44 -3.18 17.23
CA VAL A 5 -14.93 -4.08 16.18
C VAL A 5 -13.41 -4.10 16.33
N SER A 6 -12.80 -5.27 16.29
CA SER A 6 -11.34 -5.39 16.42
C SER A 6 -10.62 -4.97 15.14
N ASP A 7 -9.35 -4.53 15.24
CA ASP A 7 -8.52 -4.19 14.09
C ASP A 7 -8.44 -5.31 13.05
N ARG A 8 -8.39 -6.56 13.52
CA ARG A 8 -8.39 -7.74 12.64
C ARG A 8 -9.67 -7.85 11.82
N GLU A 9 -10.83 -7.60 12.45
CA GLU A 9 -12.12 -7.61 11.76
C GLU A 9 -12.24 -6.43 10.80
N LEU A 10 -11.73 -5.25 11.18
CA LEU A 10 -11.71 -4.07 10.30
C LEU A 10 -10.81 -4.29 9.08
N LYS A 11 -9.59 -4.80 9.25
CA LYS A 11 -8.69 -5.16 8.14
C LYS A 11 -9.37 -6.13 7.17
N LYS A 12 -10.08 -7.13 7.70
CA LYS A 12 -10.84 -8.07 6.88
C LYS A 12 -11.96 -7.37 6.09
N ILE A 13 -12.71 -6.47 6.72
CA ILE A 13 -13.76 -5.68 6.04
C ILE A 13 -13.15 -4.83 4.93
N VAL A 14 -12.02 -4.16 5.20
CA VAL A 14 -11.30 -3.37 4.20
C VAL A 14 -10.92 -4.25 3.01
N ALA A 15 -10.26 -5.39 3.26
CA ALA A 15 -9.85 -6.31 2.21
C ALA A 15 -11.06 -6.85 1.41
N ASP A 16 -12.15 -7.25 2.07
CA ASP A 16 -13.34 -7.76 1.39
C ASP A 16 -13.98 -6.71 0.47
N PHE A 17 -13.96 -5.42 0.86
CA PHE A 17 -14.46 -4.33 0.02
C PHE A 17 -13.55 -4.03 -1.16
N LEU A 18 -12.23 -4.05 -0.96
CA LEU A 18 -11.26 -3.86 -2.03
C LEU A 18 -11.37 -4.97 -3.09
N GLU A 19 -11.53 -6.23 -2.67
CA GLU A 19 -11.77 -7.36 -3.56
C GLU A 19 -13.05 -7.18 -4.41
N MET A 20 -14.09 -6.55 -3.85
CA MET A 20 -15.35 -6.25 -4.55
C MET A 20 -15.26 -5.00 -5.45
N GLY A 21 -14.10 -4.32 -5.49
CA GLY A 21 -13.91 -3.07 -6.23
C GLY A 21 -14.58 -1.85 -5.59
N HIS A 22 -14.92 -1.92 -4.30
CA HIS A 22 -15.56 -0.83 -3.56
C HIS A 22 -14.54 0.13 -2.95
N VAL A 23 -13.62 0.64 -3.79
CA VAL A 23 -12.50 1.50 -3.36
C VAL A 23 -12.99 2.81 -2.71
N ASP A 24 -14.01 3.47 -3.27
CA ASP A 24 -14.58 4.72 -2.74
C ASP A 24 -14.97 4.62 -1.25
N ASN A 25 -15.48 3.47 -0.81
CA ASN A 25 -15.85 3.26 0.58
C ASN A 25 -14.62 3.20 1.49
N ILE A 26 -13.54 2.58 1.00
CA ILE A 26 -12.28 2.46 1.73
C ILE A 26 -11.53 3.78 1.73
N PHE A 27 -11.57 4.53 0.63
CA PHE A 27 -11.10 5.91 0.55
C PHE A 27 -11.74 6.78 1.63
N GLU A 28 -13.07 6.72 1.78
CA GLU A 28 -13.77 7.44 2.84
C GLU A 28 -13.40 6.96 4.25
N MET A 29 -13.07 5.68 4.42
CA MET A 29 -12.55 5.15 5.69
C MET A 29 -11.17 5.73 6.02
N PHE A 30 -10.22 5.71 5.08
CA PHE A 30 -8.85 6.22 5.27
C PHE A 30 -8.82 7.73 5.54
N LYS A 31 -9.72 8.49 4.92
CA LYS A 31 -9.88 9.93 5.21
C LYS A 31 -10.34 10.22 6.63
N ARG A 32 -11.15 9.33 7.20
CA ARG A 32 -11.72 9.51 8.55
C ARG A 32 -10.78 9.05 9.64
N ASP A 33 -10.06 7.96 9.39
CA ASP A 33 -9.13 7.39 10.36
C ASP A 33 -7.76 7.14 9.74
N LYS A 34 -6.80 7.98 10.15
CA LYS A 34 -5.42 7.92 9.67
C LYS A 34 -4.67 6.70 10.20
N SER A 35 -5.21 5.98 11.20
CA SER A 35 -4.56 4.75 11.66
C SER A 35 -4.56 3.66 10.58
N TYR A 36 -5.42 3.73 9.57
CA TYR A 36 -5.51 2.68 8.55
C TYR A 36 -4.32 2.68 7.57
N TYR A 37 -3.61 3.80 7.42
CA TYR A 37 -2.40 3.86 6.59
C TYR A 37 -1.30 2.91 7.09
N CYS A 38 -1.20 2.68 8.40
CA CYS A 38 -0.20 1.76 8.96
C CYS A 38 -0.52 0.28 8.68
N TRP A 39 -1.72 -0.03 8.17
CA TRP A 39 -2.12 -1.39 7.79
C TRP A 39 -1.80 -1.72 6.34
N THR A 40 -1.37 -0.75 5.53
CA THR A 40 -1.20 -0.93 4.07
C THR A 40 -0.30 -2.11 3.71
N GLY A 41 0.86 -2.25 4.36
CA GLY A 41 1.75 -3.39 4.13
C GLY A 41 1.11 -4.73 4.49
N GLU A 42 0.44 -4.81 5.63
CA GLU A 42 -0.28 -6.03 6.04
C GLU A 42 -1.47 -6.37 5.12
N LEU A 43 -2.16 -5.36 4.59
CA LEU A 43 -3.26 -5.56 3.64
C LEU A 43 -2.74 -6.06 2.29
N LEU A 44 -1.51 -5.70 1.90
CA LEU A 44 -0.88 -6.22 0.69
C LEU A 44 -0.45 -7.69 0.82
N ASP A 45 -0.27 -8.22 2.05
CA ASP A 45 -0.03 -9.66 2.26
C ASP A 45 -1.27 -10.53 2.01
N ASP A 46 -2.41 -9.93 1.66
CA ASP A 46 -3.60 -10.69 1.26
C ASP A 46 -3.34 -11.46 -0.04
N GLU A 47 -3.61 -12.77 -0.02
CA GLU A 47 -3.37 -13.67 -1.17
C GLU A 47 -4.21 -13.28 -2.39
N ARG A 48 -5.37 -12.63 -2.18
CA ARG A 48 -6.29 -12.24 -3.24
C ARG A 48 -5.70 -11.07 -4.02
N PHE A 49 -5.51 -11.29 -5.33
CA PHE A 49 -4.99 -10.26 -6.23
C PHE A 49 -5.90 -9.02 -6.29
N GLY A 50 -7.22 -9.19 -6.20
CA GLY A 50 -8.17 -8.07 -6.23
C GLY A 50 -8.01 -7.13 -5.03
N VAL A 51 -7.69 -7.66 -3.85
CA VAL A 51 -7.33 -6.85 -2.68
C VAL A 51 -6.11 -5.99 -2.98
N ARG A 52 -5.00 -6.60 -3.43
CA ARG A 52 -3.75 -5.87 -3.69
C ARG A 52 -3.91 -4.80 -4.77
N LEU A 53 -4.57 -5.15 -5.87
CA LEU A 53 -4.91 -4.19 -6.93
C LEU A 53 -5.78 -3.05 -6.39
N GLY A 54 -6.77 -3.37 -5.55
CA GLY A 54 -7.62 -2.39 -4.89
C GLY A 54 -6.84 -1.43 -3.99
N ILE A 55 -5.79 -1.89 -3.31
CA ILE A 55 -4.90 -1.01 -2.53
C ILE A 55 -4.13 -0.06 -3.45
N THR A 56 -3.60 -0.53 -4.58
CA THR A 56 -2.93 0.34 -5.55
C THR A 56 -3.86 1.44 -6.04
N VAL A 57 -5.08 1.08 -6.48
CA VAL A 57 -6.10 2.03 -6.95
C VAL A 57 -6.51 3.01 -5.83
N LEU A 58 -6.64 2.52 -4.59
CA LEU A 58 -6.91 3.36 -3.43
C LEU A 58 -5.83 4.44 -3.25
N PHE A 59 -4.56 4.08 -3.39
CA PHE A 59 -3.46 5.03 -3.22
C PHE A 59 -3.35 6.04 -4.36
N GLU A 60 -3.68 5.66 -5.60
CA GLU A 60 -3.83 6.61 -6.71
C GLU A 60 -4.93 7.65 -6.41
N GLU A 61 -6.09 7.20 -5.91
CA GLU A 61 -7.19 8.08 -5.53
C GLU A 61 -6.82 8.98 -4.34
N LEU A 62 -6.18 8.42 -3.31
CA LEU A 62 -5.70 9.18 -2.15
C LEU A 62 -4.65 10.22 -2.54
N LYS A 63 -3.75 9.92 -3.47
CA LYS A 63 -2.76 10.90 -3.97
C LYS A 63 -3.44 12.10 -4.64
N LEU A 64 -4.53 11.88 -5.39
CA LEU A 64 -5.27 12.95 -6.07
C LEU A 64 -6.06 13.86 -5.12
N HIS A 65 -6.46 13.36 -3.95
CA HIS A 65 -7.42 14.05 -3.08
C HIS A 65 -6.91 14.38 -1.67
N CYS A 66 -5.86 13.70 -1.19
CA CYS A 66 -5.42 13.69 0.22
C CYS A 66 -3.89 13.52 0.35
N GLU A 67 -3.10 14.30 -0.40
CA GLU A 67 -1.64 14.17 -0.45
C GLU A 67 -0.92 14.27 0.91
N ASP A 68 -1.47 15.01 1.87
CA ASP A 68 -0.79 15.25 3.15
C ASP A 68 -0.66 13.99 4.03
N ASP A 69 -1.52 12.97 3.88
CA ASP A 69 -1.60 11.83 4.80
C ASP A 69 -1.03 10.51 4.22
N ILE A 70 -0.86 10.40 2.90
CA ILE A 70 -0.42 9.15 2.25
C ILE A 70 0.98 8.68 2.70
N HIS A 71 1.82 9.62 3.15
CA HIS A 71 3.16 9.32 3.69
C HIS A 71 3.10 8.44 4.96
N LEU A 72 1.97 8.41 5.68
CA LEU A 72 1.80 7.60 6.89
C LEU A 72 1.86 6.08 6.61
N ALA A 73 1.76 5.67 5.35
CA ALA A 73 1.87 4.28 4.94
C ALA A 73 3.31 3.80 4.75
N VAL A 74 4.29 4.71 4.67
CA VAL A 74 5.68 4.40 4.28
C VAL A 74 6.29 3.33 5.18
N ASP A 75 6.18 3.46 6.50
CA ASP A 75 6.75 2.48 7.44
C ASP A 75 6.17 1.07 7.24
N SER A 76 4.87 0.98 7.03
CA SER A 76 4.16 -0.29 6.80
C SER A 76 4.61 -0.94 5.49
N LEU A 77 4.72 -0.14 4.42
CA LEU A 77 5.18 -0.59 3.11
C LEU A 77 6.65 -1.01 3.13
N CYS A 78 7.52 -0.27 3.80
CA CYS A 78 8.94 -0.62 3.92
C CYS A 78 9.15 -1.89 4.77
N ASN A 79 8.21 -2.27 5.64
CA ASN A 79 8.22 -3.58 6.30
C ASN A 79 7.82 -4.69 5.33
N ALA A 80 6.80 -4.48 4.50
CA ALA A 80 6.40 -5.43 3.46
C ALA A 80 7.56 -5.73 2.48
N LEU A 81 8.39 -4.73 2.14
CA LEU A 81 9.60 -4.93 1.34
C LEU A 81 10.63 -5.91 1.95
N LYS A 82 10.54 -6.24 3.24
CA LYS A 82 11.49 -7.15 3.91
C LYS A 82 10.91 -8.52 4.16
N GLU A 83 9.63 -8.57 4.52
CA GLU A 83 9.00 -9.77 5.09
C GLU A 83 8.09 -10.49 4.08
N SER A 84 7.59 -9.78 3.08
CA SER A 84 6.58 -10.29 2.15
C SER A 84 7.20 -11.03 0.94
N PRO A 85 6.43 -11.90 0.25
CA PRO A 85 6.90 -12.58 -0.96
C PRO A 85 7.13 -11.59 -2.11
N PRO A 86 7.93 -11.96 -3.14
CA PRO A 86 8.37 -11.03 -4.19
C PRO A 86 7.25 -10.26 -4.91
N HIS A 87 6.10 -10.88 -5.14
CA HIS A 87 4.98 -10.21 -5.80
C HIS A 87 4.39 -9.09 -4.93
N VAL A 88 4.23 -9.32 -3.63
CA VAL A 88 3.79 -8.29 -2.66
C VAL A 88 4.83 -7.19 -2.53
N ARG A 89 6.13 -7.53 -2.54
CA ARG A 89 7.19 -6.51 -2.53
C ARG A 89 7.13 -5.61 -3.75
N GLY A 90 6.89 -6.17 -4.93
CA GLY A 90 6.66 -5.38 -6.16
C GLY A 90 5.47 -4.43 -6.02
N ASP A 91 4.34 -4.92 -5.51
CA ASP A 91 3.16 -4.09 -5.24
C ASP A 91 3.46 -2.95 -4.24
N ALA A 92 4.24 -3.24 -3.19
CA ALA A 92 4.67 -2.24 -2.20
C ALA A 92 5.62 -1.18 -2.80
N VAL A 93 6.54 -1.58 -3.68
CA VAL A 93 7.40 -0.64 -4.44
C VAL A 93 6.54 0.31 -5.28
N ASN A 94 5.54 -0.21 -5.97
CA ASN A 94 4.63 0.60 -6.79
C ASN A 94 3.90 1.65 -5.95
N ILE A 95 3.33 1.24 -4.80
CA ILE A 95 2.61 2.16 -3.91
C ILE A 95 3.56 3.21 -3.29
N LEU A 96 4.79 2.83 -2.94
CA LEU A 96 5.81 3.80 -2.49
C LEU A 96 6.14 4.83 -3.59
N GLY A 97 6.14 4.41 -4.86
CA GLY A 97 6.23 5.30 -6.02
C GLY A 97 5.09 6.31 -6.09
N ILE A 98 3.83 5.84 -5.95
CA ILE A 98 2.64 6.70 -5.91
C ILE A 98 2.73 7.74 -4.78
N ILE A 99 3.24 7.34 -3.61
CA ILE A 99 3.45 8.25 -2.47
C ILE A 99 4.46 9.34 -2.84
N GLY A 100 5.61 8.94 -3.41
CA GLY A 100 6.60 9.86 -4.00
C GLY A 100 7.33 10.78 -3.01
N SER A 101 7.12 10.63 -1.70
CA SER A 101 7.89 11.34 -0.68
C SER A 101 9.35 10.89 -0.67
N GLU A 102 10.28 11.72 -0.19
CA GLU A 102 11.70 11.36 -0.16
C GLU A 102 11.95 10.05 0.60
N ASP A 103 11.30 9.84 1.75
CA ASP A 103 11.42 8.60 2.53
C ASP A 103 10.91 7.37 1.74
N ALA A 104 9.83 7.55 0.98
CA ALA A 104 9.30 6.49 0.11
C ALA A 104 10.29 6.16 -1.04
N LEU A 105 10.84 7.19 -1.70
CA LEU A 105 11.82 7.01 -2.77
C LEU A 105 13.13 6.40 -2.28
N VAL A 106 13.54 6.65 -1.03
CA VAL A 106 14.65 5.93 -0.40
C VAL A 106 14.34 4.44 -0.29
N CYS A 107 13.13 4.04 0.12
CA CYS A 107 12.72 2.63 0.14
C CYS A 107 12.70 2.02 -1.28
N VAL A 108 12.22 2.76 -2.30
CA VAL A 108 12.24 2.31 -3.71
C VAL A 108 13.67 2.10 -4.21
N ARG A 109 14.60 3.05 -3.95
CA ARG A 109 16.01 2.89 -4.35
C ARG A 109 16.67 1.67 -3.70
N ASN A 110 16.33 1.36 -2.45
CA ASN A 110 16.82 0.15 -1.79
C ASN A 110 16.31 -1.14 -2.46
N ALA A 111 15.11 -1.12 -3.04
CA ALA A 111 14.53 -2.27 -3.75
C ALA A 111 15.24 -2.58 -5.08
N LEU A 112 16.11 -1.69 -5.59
CA LEU A 112 17.01 -2.00 -6.72
C LEU A 112 18.02 -3.11 -6.40
N GLU A 113 18.24 -3.42 -5.12
CA GLU A 113 19.12 -4.49 -4.66
C GLU A 113 18.32 -5.72 -4.14
N ASP A 114 17.01 -5.79 -4.41
CA ASP A 114 16.18 -6.93 -3.99
C ASP A 114 16.65 -8.24 -4.64
N ASP A 115 16.55 -9.36 -3.91
CA ASP A 115 16.91 -10.69 -4.39
C ASP A 115 16.12 -11.09 -5.66
N SER A 116 14.87 -10.64 -5.78
CA SER A 116 13.99 -10.91 -6.91
C SER A 116 14.28 -9.96 -8.08
N PRO A 117 14.61 -10.48 -9.28
CA PRO A 117 14.76 -9.67 -10.48
C PRO A 117 13.51 -8.85 -10.82
N GLN A 118 12.32 -9.40 -10.57
CA GLN A 118 11.05 -8.73 -10.84
C GLN A 118 10.87 -7.49 -9.96
N VAL A 119 11.23 -7.57 -8.67
CA VAL A 119 11.16 -6.41 -7.76
C VAL A 119 12.14 -5.32 -8.18
N ARG A 120 13.36 -5.71 -8.61
CA ARG A 120 14.34 -4.75 -9.13
C ARG A 120 13.86 -4.03 -10.40
N GLU A 121 13.20 -4.74 -11.31
CA GLU A 121 12.61 -4.14 -12.51
C GLU A 121 11.52 -3.14 -12.13
N VAL A 122 10.60 -3.50 -11.23
CA VAL A 122 9.56 -2.57 -10.75
C VAL A 122 10.17 -1.33 -10.10
N ALA A 123 11.20 -1.49 -9.26
CA ALA A 123 11.88 -0.36 -8.63
C ALA A 123 12.55 0.57 -9.64
N LYS A 124 13.12 0.01 -10.71
CA LYS A 124 13.71 0.78 -11.80
C LYS A 124 12.64 1.58 -12.56
N ASP A 125 11.55 0.93 -12.94
CA ASP A 125 10.46 1.56 -13.69
C ASP A 125 9.82 2.70 -12.88
N VAL A 126 9.55 2.47 -11.59
CA VAL A 126 9.00 3.49 -10.68
C VAL A 126 9.92 4.71 -10.56
N LEU A 127 11.24 4.51 -10.48
CA LEU A 127 12.18 5.62 -10.40
C LEU A 127 12.27 6.39 -11.71
N GLU A 128 12.20 5.72 -12.86
CA GLU A 128 12.17 6.38 -14.18
C GLU A 128 10.92 7.24 -14.37
N GLU A 129 9.79 6.87 -13.78
CA GLU A 129 8.55 7.66 -13.81
C GLU A 129 8.57 8.88 -12.87
N CYS A 130 9.43 8.87 -11.85
CA CYS A 130 9.53 9.93 -10.85
C CYS A 130 10.60 11.00 -11.17
N GLU A 131 11.42 10.80 -12.21
CA GLU A 131 12.45 11.74 -12.70
C GLU A 131 11.89 12.77 -13.70
#